data_AF-A0ABD5N2A4-F1
#
_entry.id   AF-A0ABD5N2A4-F1
#
_cell.length_a   1.000
_cell.length_b   1.000
_cell.length_c   1.000
_cell.angle_alpha   90.00
_cell.angle_beta   90.00
_cell.angle_gamma   90.00
#
_symmetry.space_group_name_H-M   'P 1'
#
loop_
_entity.id
_entity.type
_entity.pdbx_description
1 polymer ?
#
loop_
_entity_poly.entity_id
_entity_poly.type
_entity_poly.pdbx_seq_one_letter_code
_entity_poly.pdbx_strand_id
1 'polypeptide(L)'
;MGKLRQKWLVYGMVLVLIAVVPTSAVAGATPDGQSFLEIWGDTPNGQPFLEIWEELEDIREQIDVQLGNVSNIQAQLDAEIAARISGDAVLQAVIDAEETARIAADNALQTALDTEETARIAADSQLQTNINAEEAARIADVDAEEAARIATDDTLQTNIDAEENARTAADNTLQTNINNLAAIDALDYDSRADLEVAMANGVNLAKTSGEVGIGTTGPTHKLTIRSTDEDNLRLIGPDSYGHGARLNFGDGDYVYIEEDKDDHLLIHSSRTDIDGHLTVGYDLTVGYDLTVGDRVEMYSYYYDDVGIVNTDGPNGNRNCRLTYLNGYPNNGYVSVQDANGNTQAGMYVTSDGKGRVWGDTKSFRVDNPNDPNTEIWYTSVEGPEAAAYIRCTAQLVDGRAVITFPDYFLAVAVEEGMTVQVTPLSADSKGLAVTSKSLDGVVVQELLDGTGNYEFDWEVKCIRQGHEDYQVIRPKMDETSEQGQEITTNDLPLKDPTSGAVNIGTRL
;
A
#
# COMPACT_ATOMS: atom_id res chain seq x y z
N MET A 1 1.13 -93.05 -20.11
CA MET A 1 1.40 -94.49 -19.86
C MET A 1 0.68 -95.47 -20.82
N GLY A 2 0.12 -95.05 -21.97
CA GLY A 2 -0.68 -95.93 -22.83
C GLY A 2 -0.08 -96.36 -24.18
N LYS A 3 1.14 -95.94 -24.55
CA LYS A 3 1.70 -96.19 -25.89
C LYS A 3 3.16 -96.68 -25.93
N LEU A 4 3.77 -97.04 -24.79
CA LEU A 4 5.15 -97.56 -24.74
C LEU A 4 5.28 -99.10 -24.72
N ARG A 5 4.18 -99.86 -24.70
CA ARG A 5 4.22 -101.34 -24.67
C ARG A 5 4.13 -102.03 -26.05
N GLN A 6 4.03 -101.27 -27.15
CA GLN A 6 3.95 -101.85 -28.50
C GLN A 6 5.27 -101.85 -29.28
N LYS A 7 6.32 -101.16 -28.82
CA LYS A 7 7.61 -101.12 -29.54
C LYS A 7 8.60 -102.23 -29.16
N TRP A 8 8.34 -102.98 -28.09
CA TRP A 8 9.16 -104.17 -27.74
C TRP A 8 8.75 -105.45 -28.48
N LEU A 9 7.72 -105.41 -29.35
CA LEU A 9 7.31 -106.59 -30.13
C LEU A 9 8.12 -106.80 -31.43
N VAL A 10 8.84 -105.78 -31.91
CA VAL A 10 9.59 -105.88 -33.18
C VAL A 10 11.01 -106.42 -32.95
N TYR A 11 11.58 -106.26 -31.75
CA TYR A 11 12.87 -106.88 -31.37
C TYR A 11 12.77 -108.34 -30.89
N GLY A 12 11.55 -108.87 -30.70
CA GLY A 12 11.31 -110.29 -30.38
C GLY A 12 11.21 -111.21 -31.59
N MET A 13 11.29 -110.68 -32.82
CA MET A 13 10.96 -111.42 -34.05
C MET A 13 12.16 -112.05 -34.78
N VAL A 14 13.35 -112.08 -34.14
CA VAL A 14 14.54 -112.77 -34.67
C VAL A 14 14.93 -114.01 -33.84
N LEU A 15 14.20 -114.34 -32.77
CA LEU A 15 14.59 -115.43 -31.85
C LEU A 15 13.60 -116.60 -31.71
N VAL A 16 12.75 -116.85 -32.71
CA VAL A 16 11.96 -118.10 -32.80
C VAL A 16 11.86 -118.59 -34.25
N LEU A 17 12.94 -119.17 -34.77
CA LEU A 17 12.83 -120.28 -35.71
C LEU A 17 14.03 -121.19 -35.47
N ILE A 18 13.78 -122.31 -34.77
CA ILE A 18 14.38 -123.65 -34.89
C ILE A 18 14.03 -124.38 -33.59
N ALA A 19 12.82 -124.93 -33.54
CA ALA A 19 12.51 -126.10 -32.73
C ALA A 19 12.54 -127.31 -33.69
N VAL A 20 13.70 -127.97 -33.69
CA VAL A 20 13.97 -129.41 -33.88
C VAL A 20 12.81 -130.32 -34.31
N VAL A 21 13.03 -131.09 -35.38
CA VAL A 21 12.75 -132.55 -35.46
C VAL A 21 13.74 -133.19 -36.45
N PRO A 22 14.28 -134.42 -36.27
CA PRO A 22 14.62 -135.19 -35.06
C PRO A 22 16.10 -135.67 -35.01
N THR A 23 16.53 -135.99 -33.79
CA THR A 23 17.54 -136.99 -33.36
C THR A 23 18.55 -137.57 -34.37
N SER A 24 19.83 -137.22 -34.21
CA SER A 24 20.92 -138.18 -33.95
C SER A 24 22.28 -137.47 -33.71
N ALA A 25 22.85 -137.69 -32.51
CA ALA A 25 24.29 -137.66 -32.15
C ALA A 25 25.05 -136.31 -32.26
N VAL A 26 25.99 -135.87 -31.42
CA VAL A 26 26.69 -136.33 -30.20
C VAL A 26 27.10 -135.06 -29.43
N ALA A 27 27.03 -135.08 -28.10
CA ALA A 27 27.56 -134.02 -27.25
C ALA A 27 29.10 -134.05 -27.20
N GLY A 28 29.74 -132.90 -27.45
CA GLY A 28 31.13 -132.63 -27.10
C GLY A 28 31.20 -131.28 -26.41
N ALA A 29 31.48 -131.28 -25.10
CA ALA A 29 31.68 -130.07 -24.32
C ALA A 29 33.08 -129.50 -24.56
N THR A 30 33.20 -128.17 -24.70
CA THR A 30 34.45 -127.42 -24.49
C THR A 30 34.35 -126.57 -23.21
N PRO A 31 35.46 -126.32 -22.49
CA PRO A 31 35.44 -125.82 -21.11
C PRO A 31 35.24 -124.31 -20.89
N ASP A 32 35.01 -123.50 -21.92
CA ASP A 32 34.76 -122.06 -21.76
C ASP A 32 33.42 -121.72 -22.42
N GLY A 33 32.38 -121.51 -21.60
CA GLY A 33 30.96 -121.47 -21.98
C GLY A 33 30.51 -120.33 -22.90
N GLN A 34 31.07 -120.23 -24.10
CA GLN A 34 30.50 -119.45 -25.21
C GLN A 34 30.22 -120.36 -26.39
N SER A 35 28.96 -120.76 -26.54
CA SER A 35 28.43 -121.31 -27.78
C SER A 35 28.22 -120.14 -28.76
N PHE A 36 29.11 -119.96 -29.73
CA PHE A 36 28.81 -119.15 -30.91
C PHE A 36 28.26 -120.06 -32.01
N LEU A 37 27.07 -119.74 -32.50
CA LEU A 37 26.50 -120.34 -33.70
C LEU A 37 27.02 -119.53 -34.88
N GLU A 38 28.04 -120.03 -35.58
CA GLU A 38 28.55 -119.41 -36.81
C GLU A 38 27.59 -119.75 -37.96
N ILE A 39 26.74 -118.79 -38.34
CA ILE A 39 25.86 -118.90 -39.51
C ILE A 39 26.66 -118.45 -40.73
N TRP A 40 27.20 -119.40 -41.49
CA TRP A 40 27.70 -119.16 -42.84
C TRP A 40 26.52 -119.11 -43.81
N GLY A 41 26.08 -117.90 -44.12
CA GLY A 41 25.21 -117.62 -45.26
C GLY A 41 25.68 -116.32 -45.89
N ASP A 42 26.09 -116.38 -47.16
CA ASP A 42 26.32 -115.17 -47.95
C ASP A 42 25.03 -114.35 -47.95
N THR A 43 25.15 -113.09 -47.52
CA THR A 43 24.13 -112.11 -47.81
C THR A 43 24.05 -111.92 -49.33
N PRO A 44 22.91 -111.51 -49.92
CA PRO A 44 22.72 -111.41 -51.38
C PRO A 44 23.79 -110.58 -52.14
N ASN A 45 24.63 -109.84 -51.43
CA ASN A 45 25.64 -108.93 -51.97
C ASN A 45 27.09 -109.28 -51.55
N GLY A 46 27.35 -110.44 -50.93
CA GLY A 46 28.72 -110.92 -50.62
C GLY A 46 29.44 -110.20 -49.49
N GLN A 47 28.71 -109.53 -48.59
CA GLN A 47 29.28 -108.90 -47.39
C GLN A 47 29.22 -109.85 -46.18
N PRO A 48 30.29 -109.97 -45.36
CA PRO A 48 30.31 -110.82 -44.17
C PRO A 48 29.28 -110.36 -43.13
N PHE A 49 28.60 -111.31 -42.47
CA PHE A 49 27.60 -111.05 -41.43
C PHE A 49 28.09 -110.13 -40.29
N LEU A 50 29.39 -110.17 -39.97
CA LEU A 50 30.02 -109.35 -38.93
C LEU A 50 30.02 -107.85 -39.27
N GLU A 51 30.22 -107.50 -40.54
CA GLU A 51 30.27 -106.10 -41.01
C GLU A 51 28.87 -105.45 -40.93
N ILE A 52 27.83 -106.23 -41.25
CA ILE A 52 26.42 -105.83 -41.07
C ILE A 52 26.05 -105.66 -39.59
N TRP A 53 26.62 -106.49 -38.71
CA TRP A 53 26.36 -106.42 -37.28
C TRP A 53 27.00 -105.17 -36.64
N GLU A 54 28.23 -104.83 -37.04
CA GLU A 54 28.90 -103.59 -36.60
C GLU A 54 28.19 -102.33 -37.07
N GLU A 55 27.70 -102.29 -38.33
CA GLU A 55 26.87 -101.17 -38.83
C GLU A 55 25.55 -101.03 -38.05
N LEU A 56 24.90 -102.15 -37.70
CA LEU A 56 23.69 -102.14 -36.89
C LEU A 56 23.94 -101.66 -35.46
N GLU A 57 25.09 -102.00 -34.87
CA GLU A 57 25.47 -101.56 -33.52
C GLU A 57 25.80 -100.05 -33.51
N ASP A 58 26.49 -99.53 -34.54
CA ASP A 58 26.77 -98.10 -34.69
C ASP A 58 25.48 -97.28 -34.92
N ILE A 59 24.57 -97.79 -35.76
CA ILE A 59 23.23 -97.20 -35.96
C ILE A 59 22.46 -97.17 -34.64
N ARG A 60 22.57 -98.23 -33.82
CA ARG A 60 21.92 -98.30 -32.51
C ARG A 60 22.50 -97.27 -31.54
N GLU A 61 23.82 -97.11 -31.45
CA GLU A 61 24.45 -96.07 -30.63
C GLU A 61 24.06 -94.66 -31.08
N GLN A 62 24.03 -94.40 -32.40
CA GLN A 62 23.57 -93.13 -32.95
C GLN A 62 22.10 -92.83 -32.59
N ILE A 63 21.23 -93.84 -32.65
CA ILE A 63 19.81 -93.73 -32.23
C ILE A 63 19.72 -93.40 -30.74
N ASP A 64 20.51 -94.05 -29.88
CA ASP A 64 20.50 -93.79 -28.43
C ASP A 64 20.98 -92.37 -28.10
N VAL A 65 22.00 -91.86 -28.81
CA VAL A 65 22.46 -90.47 -28.69
C VAL A 65 21.37 -89.48 -29.14
N GLN A 66 20.72 -89.74 -30.28
CA GLN A 66 19.63 -88.88 -30.76
C GLN A 66 18.43 -88.89 -29.81
N LEU A 67 18.06 -90.04 -29.25
CA LEU A 67 17.01 -90.16 -28.25
C LEU A 67 17.36 -89.37 -26.98
N GLY A 68 18.63 -89.41 -26.55
CA GLY A 68 19.13 -88.58 -25.44
C GLY A 68 19.02 -87.07 -25.72
N ASN A 69 19.42 -86.63 -26.91
CA ASN A 69 19.31 -85.23 -27.34
C ASN A 69 17.85 -84.77 -27.39
N VAL A 70 16.95 -85.57 -27.95
CA VAL A 70 15.50 -85.28 -27.99
C VAL A 70 14.94 -85.18 -26.56
N SER A 71 15.34 -86.09 -25.67
CA SER A 71 14.91 -86.03 -24.27
C SER A 71 15.41 -84.76 -23.56
N ASN A 72 16.63 -84.32 -23.84
CA ASN A 72 17.20 -83.10 -23.25
C ASN A 72 16.50 -81.84 -23.78
N ILE A 73 16.31 -81.75 -25.10
CA ILE A 73 15.56 -80.65 -25.73
C ILE A 73 14.14 -80.57 -25.16
N GLN A 74 13.46 -81.72 -24.97
CA GLN A 74 12.14 -81.74 -24.36
C GLN A 74 12.16 -81.17 -22.94
N ALA A 75 13.14 -81.57 -22.12
CA ALA A 75 13.27 -81.06 -20.75
C ALA A 75 13.57 -79.55 -20.72
N GLN A 76 14.42 -79.05 -21.62
CA GLN A 76 14.71 -77.62 -21.75
C GLN A 76 13.48 -76.83 -22.21
N LEU A 77 12.73 -77.36 -23.17
CA LEU A 77 11.50 -76.77 -23.66
C LEU A 77 10.44 -76.69 -22.56
N ASP A 78 10.25 -77.77 -21.81
CA ASP A 78 9.32 -77.81 -20.68
C ASP A 78 9.70 -76.78 -19.60
N ALA A 79 11.01 -76.62 -19.34
CA ALA A 79 11.51 -75.60 -18.41
C ALA A 79 11.28 -74.17 -18.90
N GLU A 80 11.55 -73.87 -20.18
CA GLU A 80 11.28 -72.56 -20.79
C GLU A 80 9.78 -72.24 -20.81
N ILE A 81 8.93 -73.21 -21.13
CA ILE A 81 7.46 -73.05 -21.08
C ILE A 81 7.02 -72.70 -19.65
N ALA A 82 7.53 -73.40 -18.64
CA ALA A 82 7.21 -73.12 -17.25
C ALA A 82 7.69 -71.72 -16.82
N ALA A 83 8.89 -71.32 -17.24
CA ALA A 83 9.44 -69.99 -16.97
C ALA A 83 8.60 -68.88 -17.62
N ARG A 84 8.19 -69.05 -18.89
CA ARG A 84 7.30 -68.13 -19.61
C ARG A 84 5.94 -67.99 -18.92
N ILE A 85 5.30 -69.10 -18.58
CA ILE A 85 4.01 -69.09 -17.87
C ILE A 85 4.12 -68.35 -16.53
N SER A 86 5.20 -68.59 -15.77
CA SER A 86 5.42 -67.88 -14.51
C SER A 86 5.69 -66.39 -14.73
N GLY A 87 6.43 -66.03 -15.77
CA GLY A 87 6.70 -64.64 -16.13
C GLY A 87 5.43 -63.89 -16.54
N ASP A 88 4.61 -64.51 -17.39
CA ASP A 88 3.33 -63.95 -17.85
C ASP A 88 2.35 -63.78 -16.67
N ALA A 89 2.31 -64.74 -15.73
CA ALA A 89 1.48 -64.62 -14.52
C ALA A 89 1.92 -63.46 -13.62
N VAL A 90 3.23 -63.23 -13.48
CA VAL A 90 3.77 -62.10 -12.71
C VAL A 90 3.45 -60.77 -13.41
N LEU A 91 3.63 -60.70 -14.73
CA LEU A 91 3.32 -59.50 -15.51
C LEU A 91 1.83 -59.16 -15.42
N GLN A 92 0.95 -60.16 -15.55
CA GLN A 92 -0.49 -59.97 -15.40
C GLN A 92 -0.84 -59.42 -14.02
N ALA A 93 -0.26 -59.97 -12.95
CA ALA A 93 -0.49 -59.48 -11.60
C ALA A 93 -0.02 -58.03 -11.40
N VAL A 94 1.10 -57.64 -12.00
CA VAL A 94 1.59 -56.25 -11.96
C VAL A 94 0.67 -55.31 -12.74
N ILE A 95 0.18 -55.74 -13.91
CA ILE A 95 -0.76 -54.96 -14.72
C ILE A 95 -2.09 -54.77 -13.98
N ASP A 96 -2.65 -55.84 -13.40
CA ASP A 96 -3.92 -55.78 -12.66
C ASP A 96 -3.81 -54.88 -11.43
N ALA A 97 -2.65 -54.92 -10.75
CA ALA A 97 -2.37 -54.06 -9.61
C ALA A 97 -2.26 -52.58 -10.01
N GLU A 98 -1.55 -52.29 -11.11
CA GLU A 98 -1.43 -50.93 -11.65
C GLU A 98 -2.79 -50.41 -12.14
N GLU A 99 -3.57 -51.23 -12.84
CA GLU A 99 -4.93 -50.87 -13.29
C GLU A 99 -5.81 -50.51 -12.09
N THR A 100 -5.78 -51.32 -11.04
CA THR A 100 -6.52 -51.05 -9.80
C THR A 100 -6.05 -49.75 -9.14
N ALA A 101 -4.74 -49.51 -9.09
CA ALA A 101 -4.16 -48.30 -8.49
C ALA A 101 -4.50 -47.04 -9.29
N ARG A 102 -4.43 -47.09 -10.62
CA ARG A 102 -4.80 -46.00 -11.52
C ARG A 102 -6.29 -45.66 -11.41
N ILE A 103 -7.17 -46.66 -11.42
CA ILE A 103 -8.62 -46.46 -11.23
C ILE A 103 -8.91 -45.79 -9.88
N ALA A 104 -8.24 -46.24 -8.80
CA ALA A 104 -8.42 -45.63 -7.48
C ALA A 104 -7.93 -44.18 -7.44
N ALA A 105 -6.79 -43.89 -8.06
CA ALA A 105 -6.25 -42.53 -8.16
C ALA A 105 -7.14 -41.61 -8.99
N ASP A 106 -7.64 -42.09 -10.13
CA ASP A 106 -8.53 -41.33 -11.01
C ASP A 106 -9.87 -41.02 -10.31
N ASN A 107 -10.45 -41.98 -9.58
CA ASN A 107 -11.66 -41.76 -8.77
C ASN A 107 -11.43 -40.76 -7.63
N ALA A 108 -10.26 -40.81 -6.98
CA ALA A 108 -9.90 -39.87 -5.93
C ALA A 108 -9.75 -38.44 -6.48
N LEU A 109 -9.12 -38.30 -7.65
CA LEU A 109 -8.99 -37.03 -8.35
C LEU A 109 -10.36 -36.48 -8.78
N GLN A 110 -11.23 -37.33 -9.35
CA GLN A 110 -12.59 -36.93 -9.73
C GLN A 110 -13.38 -36.42 -8.52
N THR A 111 -13.31 -37.13 -7.39
CA THR A 111 -13.98 -36.71 -6.14
C THR A 111 -13.46 -35.37 -5.63
N ALA A 112 -12.14 -35.14 -5.69
CA ALA A 112 -11.53 -33.88 -5.29
C ALA A 112 -11.96 -32.73 -6.20
N LEU A 113 -12.03 -32.95 -7.52
CA LEU A 113 -12.50 -31.97 -8.49
C LEU A 113 -13.99 -31.64 -8.28
N ASP A 114 -14.86 -32.63 -8.11
CA ASP A 114 -16.29 -32.42 -7.87
C ASP A 114 -16.55 -31.64 -6.57
N THR A 115 -15.73 -31.90 -5.55
CA THR A 115 -15.78 -31.19 -4.26
C THR A 115 -15.37 -29.73 -4.42
N GLU A 116 -14.25 -29.47 -5.12
CA GLU A 116 -13.78 -28.11 -5.40
C GLU A 116 -14.77 -27.34 -6.28
N GLU A 117 -15.32 -27.97 -7.32
CA GLU A 117 -16.35 -27.36 -8.18
C GLU A 117 -17.57 -26.94 -7.36
N THR A 118 -18.05 -27.82 -6.48
CA THR A 118 -19.18 -27.49 -5.58
C THR A 118 -18.83 -26.34 -4.64
N ALA A 119 -17.62 -26.33 -4.07
CA ALA A 119 -17.15 -25.28 -3.17
C ALA A 119 -17.02 -23.92 -3.89
N ARG A 120 -16.46 -23.91 -5.10
CA ARG A 120 -16.33 -22.72 -5.95
C ARG A 120 -17.69 -22.16 -6.34
N ILE A 121 -18.64 -23.00 -6.76
CA ILE A 121 -20.02 -22.57 -7.08
C ILE A 121 -20.70 -21.93 -5.87
N ALA A 122 -20.54 -22.52 -4.67
CA ALA A 122 -21.12 -21.98 -3.45
C ALA A 122 -20.48 -20.63 -3.06
N ALA A 123 -19.15 -20.51 -3.18
CA ALA A 123 -18.44 -19.27 -2.92
C ALA A 123 -18.85 -18.15 -3.90
N ASP A 124 -18.96 -18.46 -5.19
CA ASP A 124 -19.38 -17.51 -6.22
C ASP A 124 -20.84 -17.05 -5.98
N SER A 125 -21.74 -17.95 -5.58
CA SER A 125 -23.11 -17.61 -5.21
C SER A 125 -23.20 -16.72 -3.95
N GLN A 126 -22.34 -16.96 -2.96
CA GLN A 126 -22.26 -16.12 -1.77
C GLN A 126 -21.71 -14.73 -2.11
N LEU A 127 -20.68 -14.66 -2.97
CA LEU A 127 -20.13 -13.38 -3.43
C LEU A 127 -21.18 -12.57 -4.18
N GLN A 128 -21.95 -13.20 -5.07
CA GLN A 128 -23.05 -12.54 -5.78
C GLN A 128 -24.13 -12.01 -4.82
N THR A 129 -24.45 -12.75 -3.77
CA THR A 129 -25.40 -12.32 -2.74
C THR A 129 -24.87 -11.10 -1.98
N ASN A 130 -23.59 -11.11 -1.61
CA ASN A 130 -22.95 -9.99 -0.91
C ASN A 130 -22.91 -8.74 -1.80
N ILE A 131 -22.57 -8.88 -3.08
CA ILE A 131 -22.56 -7.78 -4.05
C ILE A 131 -23.96 -7.16 -4.18
N ASN A 132 -25.01 -7.97 -4.35
CA ASN A 132 -26.38 -7.47 -4.48
C ASN A 132 -26.87 -6.76 -3.19
N ALA A 133 -26.45 -7.25 -2.02
CA ALA A 133 -26.81 -6.64 -0.74
C ALA A 133 -26.11 -5.28 -0.56
N GLU A 134 -24.83 -5.19 -0.92
CA GLU A 134 -24.06 -3.93 -0.89
C GLU A 134 -24.62 -2.91 -1.88
N GLU A 135 -24.99 -3.34 -3.10
CA GLU A 135 -25.64 -2.49 -4.09
C GLU A 135 -26.96 -1.91 -3.56
N ALA A 136 -27.80 -2.74 -2.95
CA ALA A 136 -29.06 -2.29 -2.35
C ALA A 136 -28.85 -1.31 -1.18
N ALA A 137 -27.81 -1.54 -0.35
CA ALA A 137 -27.47 -0.65 0.76
C ALA A 137 -26.96 0.71 0.26
N ARG A 138 -26.04 0.74 -0.71
CA ARG A 138 -25.52 1.97 -1.32
C ARG A 138 -26.64 2.81 -1.95
N ILE A 139 -27.58 2.17 -2.63
CA ILE A 139 -28.75 2.86 -3.21
C ILE A 139 -29.60 3.50 -2.09
N ALA A 140 -29.91 2.74 -1.04
CA ALA A 140 -30.73 3.24 0.07
C ALA A 140 -30.06 4.41 0.82
N ASP A 141 -28.75 4.37 1.03
CA ASP A 141 -28.00 5.44 1.69
C ASP A 141 -27.96 6.72 0.84
N VAL A 142 -27.76 6.58 -0.48
CA VAL A 142 -27.78 7.73 -1.41
C VAL A 142 -29.17 8.35 -1.48
N ASP A 143 -30.23 7.54 -1.57
CA ASP A 143 -31.62 8.02 -1.58
C ASP A 143 -31.97 8.76 -0.28
N ALA A 144 -31.47 8.27 0.88
CA ALA A 144 -31.69 8.91 2.17
C ALA A 144 -30.94 10.24 2.31
N GLU A 145 -29.69 10.30 1.85
CA GLU A 145 -28.90 11.54 1.81
C GLU A 145 -29.52 12.56 0.86
N GLU A 146 -29.96 12.14 -0.34
CA GLU A 146 -30.66 13.01 -1.29
C GLU A 146 -31.93 13.60 -0.66
N ALA A 147 -32.76 12.78 -0.01
CA ALA A 147 -33.95 13.25 0.69
C ALA A 147 -33.62 14.22 1.84
N ALA A 148 -32.55 13.98 2.60
CA ALA A 148 -32.13 14.84 3.69
C ALA A 148 -31.61 16.21 3.20
N ARG A 149 -30.87 16.24 2.08
CA ARG A 149 -30.42 17.49 1.46
C ARG A 149 -31.59 18.30 0.93
N ILE A 150 -32.52 17.67 0.20
CA ILE A 150 -33.73 18.33 -0.29
C ILE A 150 -34.51 18.97 0.87
N ALA A 151 -34.72 18.23 1.96
CA ALA A 151 -35.45 18.76 3.12
C ALA A 151 -34.72 19.94 3.82
N THR A 152 -33.39 19.91 3.83
CA THR A 152 -32.58 20.99 4.38
C THR A 152 -32.62 22.23 3.49
N ASP A 153 -32.52 22.04 2.18
CA ASP A 153 -32.61 23.11 1.18
C ASP A 153 -34.00 23.78 1.21
N ASP A 154 -35.08 22.99 1.33
CA ASP A 154 -36.44 23.50 1.51
C ASP A 154 -36.58 24.35 2.79
N THR A 155 -35.93 23.92 3.88
CA THR A 155 -35.91 24.65 5.15
C THR A 155 -35.13 25.96 5.02
N LEU A 156 -33.96 25.92 4.37
CA LEU A 156 -33.14 27.10 4.15
C LEU A 156 -33.87 28.12 3.26
N GLN A 157 -34.52 27.65 2.19
CA GLN A 157 -35.32 28.49 1.31
C GLN A 157 -36.46 29.17 2.09
N THR A 158 -37.15 28.43 2.95
CA THR A 158 -38.21 28.99 3.81
C THR A 158 -37.66 30.08 4.75
N ASN A 159 -36.49 29.88 5.34
CA ASN A 159 -35.86 30.86 6.23
C ASN A 159 -35.41 32.11 5.47
N ILE A 160 -34.85 31.94 4.26
CA ILE A 160 -34.45 33.05 3.38
C ILE A 160 -35.66 33.88 2.99
N ASP A 161 -36.74 33.24 2.54
CA ASP A 161 -37.98 33.91 2.16
C ASP A 161 -38.59 34.67 3.35
N ALA A 162 -38.52 34.10 4.56
CA ALA A 162 -39.00 34.75 5.78
C ALA A 162 -38.17 36.00 6.14
N GLU A 163 -36.84 35.91 6.09
CA GLU A 163 -35.94 37.03 6.36
C GLU A 163 -36.08 38.13 5.30
N GLU A 164 -36.19 37.76 4.02
CA GLU A 164 -36.43 38.70 2.92
C GLU A 164 -37.72 39.52 3.16
N ASN A 165 -38.80 38.84 3.55
CA ASN A 165 -40.06 39.48 3.88
C ASN A 165 -39.94 40.39 5.12
N ALA A 166 -39.22 39.95 6.16
CA ALA A 166 -39.00 40.73 7.38
C ALA A 166 -38.17 41.99 7.13
N ARG A 167 -37.07 41.88 6.38
CA ARG A 167 -36.22 43.01 5.96
C ARG A 167 -36.98 44.00 5.10
N THR A 168 -37.75 43.51 4.13
CA THR A 168 -38.60 44.36 3.28
C THR A 168 -39.62 45.14 4.12
N ALA A 169 -40.24 44.51 5.13
CA ALA A 169 -41.18 45.18 6.03
C ALA A 169 -40.48 46.22 6.94
N ALA A 170 -39.29 45.91 7.44
CA ALA A 170 -38.48 46.83 8.23
C ALA A 170 -38.03 48.04 7.41
N ASP A 171 -37.56 47.83 6.18
CA ASP A 171 -37.13 48.88 5.26
C ASP A 171 -38.30 49.79 4.88
N ASN A 172 -39.49 49.24 4.63
CA ASN A 172 -40.71 50.04 4.41
C ASN A 172 -41.09 50.89 5.65
N THR A 173 -40.87 50.35 6.85
CA THR A 173 -41.09 51.08 8.11
C THR A 173 -40.07 52.21 8.27
N LEU A 174 -38.79 51.93 8.00
CA LEU A 174 -37.72 52.93 8.04
C LEU A 174 -37.96 54.03 7.02
N GLN A 175 -38.35 53.68 5.79
CA GLN A 175 -38.70 54.63 4.75
C GLN A 175 -39.88 55.53 5.18
N THR A 176 -40.86 54.96 5.87
CA THR A 176 -41.96 55.74 6.46
C THR A 176 -41.46 56.71 7.54
N ASN A 177 -40.58 56.25 8.43
CA ASN A 177 -39.97 57.10 9.47
C ASN A 177 -39.14 58.24 8.87
N ILE A 178 -38.33 57.96 7.83
CA ILE A 178 -37.55 58.96 7.10
C ILE A 178 -38.49 60.00 6.46
N ASN A 179 -39.55 59.54 5.78
CA ASN A 179 -40.53 60.45 5.16
C ASN A 179 -41.21 61.34 6.20
N ASN A 180 -41.54 60.80 7.37
CA ASN A 180 -42.11 61.57 8.48
C ASN A 180 -41.12 62.61 9.03
N LEU A 181 -39.85 62.24 9.23
CA LEU A 181 -38.81 63.15 9.69
C LEU A 181 -38.58 64.28 8.68
N ALA A 182 -38.49 63.95 7.38
CA ALA A 182 -38.36 64.96 6.32
C ALA A 182 -39.56 65.92 6.30
N ALA A 183 -40.77 65.43 6.57
CA ALA A 183 -41.95 66.29 6.71
C ALA A 183 -41.89 67.20 7.96
N ILE A 184 -41.29 66.73 9.06
CA ILE A 184 -41.03 67.54 10.26
C ILE A 184 -39.96 68.60 10.00
N ASP A 185 -38.84 68.27 9.34
CA ASP A 185 -37.77 69.22 9.01
C ASP A 185 -38.27 70.35 8.09
N ALA A 186 -39.19 70.02 7.17
CA ALA A 186 -39.88 71.01 6.35
C ALA A 186 -40.77 71.98 7.17
N LEU A 187 -41.26 71.57 8.35
CA LEU A 187 -41.97 72.42 9.32
C LEU A 187 -41.01 73.14 10.29
N ASP A 188 -39.83 72.55 10.58
CA ASP A 188 -38.77 73.14 11.42
C ASP A 188 -38.02 74.29 10.71
N TYR A 189 -38.08 74.36 9.37
CA TYR A 189 -37.61 75.54 8.64
C TYR A 189 -38.34 76.83 9.08
N ASP A 190 -39.57 76.74 9.58
CA ASP A 190 -40.33 77.87 10.14
C ASP A 190 -39.96 78.17 11.61
N SER A 191 -39.47 77.17 12.37
CA SER A 191 -39.01 77.33 13.76
C SER A 191 -37.60 77.95 13.87
N ARG A 192 -36.80 77.87 12.80
CA ARG A 192 -35.52 78.60 12.68
C ARG A 192 -35.71 80.12 12.72
N ALA A 193 -36.91 80.63 12.39
CA ALA A 193 -37.27 82.03 12.59
C ALA A 193 -37.42 82.40 14.09
N ASP A 194 -37.82 81.45 14.95
CA ASP A 194 -37.94 81.69 16.40
C ASP A 194 -36.58 81.70 17.12
N LEU A 195 -35.53 81.10 16.53
CA LEU A 195 -34.16 81.14 17.06
C LEU A 195 -33.45 82.49 16.81
N GLU A 196 -33.91 83.28 15.84
CA GLU A 196 -33.44 84.64 15.59
C GLU A 196 -33.89 85.62 16.69
N VAL A 197 -34.98 85.30 17.40
CA VAL A 197 -35.48 86.08 18.55
C VAL A 197 -34.74 85.73 19.85
N ALA A 198 -34.31 84.47 20.02
CA ALA A 198 -33.57 84.04 21.22
C ALA A 198 -32.11 84.54 21.24
N MET A 199 -31.50 84.73 20.08
CA MET A 199 -30.10 85.19 19.95
C MET A 199 -29.91 86.70 20.17
N ALA A 200 -30.98 87.48 20.27
CA ALA A 200 -30.90 88.88 20.72
C ALA A 200 -30.60 89.03 22.23
N ASN A 201 -30.64 87.93 23.01
CA ASN A 201 -30.49 87.92 24.48
C ASN A 201 -29.18 87.28 25.01
N GLY A 202 -28.16 87.06 24.18
CA GLY A 202 -26.78 86.85 24.66
C GLY A 202 -26.41 85.47 25.23
N VAL A 203 -26.85 84.38 24.61
CA VAL A 203 -26.37 83.02 24.91
C VAL A 203 -25.44 82.53 23.79
N ASN A 204 -24.22 82.08 24.14
CA ASN A 204 -23.16 81.50 23.28
C ASN A 204 -23.66 80.44 22.28
N LEU A 205 -22.97 80.08 21.18
CA LEU A 205 -21.95 80.67 20.29
C LEU A 205 -21.74 79.58 19.20
N ALA A 206 -22.61 79.49 18.20
CA ALA A 206 -22.33 78.90 16.87
C ALA A 206 -23.63 78.72 16.08
N LYS A 207 -24.11 79.79 15.44
CA LYS A 207 -24.85 79.66 14.17
C LYS A 207 -24.45 80.80 13.26
N THR A 208 -23.59 80.51 12.30
CA THR A 208 -23.57 80.96 10.89
C THR A 208 -22.25 80.50 10.27
N SER A 209 -22.27 80.17 8.99
CA SER A 209 -21.24 79.44 8.23
C SER A 209 -19.86 80.12 8.21
N GLY A 210 -19.06 79.89 9.25
CA GLY A 210 -17.66 80.29 9.35
C GLY A 210 -16.89 79.33 10.24
N GLU A 211 -15.60 79.19 9.97
CA GLU A 211 -14.71 78.27 10.66
C GLU A 211 -14.46 78.73 12.11
N VAL A 212 -14.57 77.81 13.07
CA VAL A 212 -14.40 78.10 14.51
C VAL A 212 -12.97 77.76 14.90
N GLY A 213 -12.16 78.79 15.15
CA GLY A 213 -10.79 78.66 15.65
C GLY A 213 -10.72 78.85 17.16
N ILE A 214 -10.14 77.88 17.88
CA ILE A 214 -9.76 78.03 19.30
C ILE A 214 -8.23 77.95 19.35
N GLY A 215 -7.58 79.08 19.67
CA GLY A 215 -6.11 79.20 19.68
C GLY A 215 -5.47 79.56 18.32
N THR A 216 -6.26 79.80 17.27
CA THR A 216 -5.77 80.25 15.95
C THR A 216 -6.60 81.42 15.42
N THR A 217 -5.97 82.34 14.68
CA THR A 217 -6.64 83.47 14.01
C THR A 217 -6.92 83.19 12.53
N GLY A 218 -6.48 82.06 12.01
CA GLY A 218 -6.69 81.63 10.63
C GLY A 218 -7.04 80.14 10.61
N PRO A 219 -8.24 79.75 11.08
CA PRO A 219 -8.73 78.40 10.84
C PRO A 219 -8.81 78.16 9.32
N THR A 220 -8.79 76.90 8.92
CA THR A 220 -8.92 76.50 7.49
C THR A 220 -10.00 75.44 7.29
N HIS A 221 -10.66 75.06 8.40
CA HIS A 221 -11.68 74.03 8.51
C HIS A 221 -12.67 74.37 9.63
N LYS A 222 -13.87 73.79 9.60
CA LYS A 222 -15.01 74.19 10.45
C LYS A 222 -14.72 74.21 11.96
N LEU A 223 -13.85 73.33 12.46
CA LEU A 223 -13.28 73.40 13.80
C LEU A 223 -11.77 73.23 13.70
N THR A 224 -11.01 74.27 14.04
CA THR A 224 -9.53 74.22 14.08
C THR A 224 -9.06 74.51 15.51
N ILE A 225 -8.39 73.54 16.14
CA ILE A 225 -7.81 73.70 17.48
C ILE A 225 -6.29 73.53 17.38
N ARG A 226 -5.52 74.55 17.79
CA ARG A 226 -4.06 74.60 17.66
C ARG A 226 -3.41 75.11 18.95
N SER A 227 -2.39 74.40 19.43
CA SER A 227 -1.50 74.76 20.54
C SER A 227 -0.05 74.83 20.03
N THR A 228 0.80 75.71 20.59
CA THR A 228 2.23 75.72 20.26
C THR A 228 3.05 74.80 21.17
N ASP A 229 2.51 74.39 22.32
CA ASP A 229 3.28 73.79 23.41
C ASP A 229 2.53 72.61 24.10
N GLU A 230 1.93 71.71 23.29
CA GLU A 230 1.22 70.44 23.61
C GLU A 230 -0.32 70.48 23.84
N ASP A 231 -0.93 69.28 23.74
CA ASP A 231 -2.33 68.84 23.75
C ASP A 231 -3.38 69.78 23.11
N ASN A 232 -3.68 69.54 21.82
CA ASN A 232 -4.66 70.33 21.06
C ASN A 232 -6.13 70.05 21.46
N LEU A 233 -6.47 68.84 21.92
CA LEU A 233 -7.82 68.51 22.40
C LEU A 233 -7.74 67.54 23.57
N ARG A 234 -8.06 68.04 24.78
CA ARG A 234 -8.09 67.24 26.02
C ARG A 234 -9.51 67.16 26.57
N LEU A 235 -10.04 65.95 26.68
CA LEU A 235 -11.33 65.69 27.34
C LEU A 235 -11.08 65.27 28.79
N ILE A 236 -11.63 66.01 29.75
CA ILE A 236 -11.45 65.76 31.20
C ILE A 236 -12.77 65.24 31.76
N GLY A 237 -12.75 64.04 32.35
CA GLY A 237 -13.88 63.47 33.07
C GLY A 237 -14.14 64.17 34.42
N PRO A 238 -15.24 63.85 35.11
CA PRO A 238 -15.65 64.52 36.35
C PRO A 238 -14.71 64.33 37.56
N ASP A 239 -13.76 63.41 37.51
CA ASP A 239 -12.77 63.16 38.56
C ASP A 239 -11.32 63.46 38.13
N SER A 240 -10.39 63.41 39.08
CA SER A 240 -8.98 63.77 38.90
C SER A 240 -8.22 62.88 37.90
N TYR A 241 -8.82 61.76 37.46
CA TYR A 241 -8.22 60.78 36.54
C TYR A 241 -8.97 60.69 35.21
N GLY A 242 -10.01 61.50 35.01
CA GLY A 242 -10.73 61.59 33.75
C GLY A 242 -11.65 60.40 33.45
N HIS A 243 -12.04 59.61 34.45
CA HIS A 243 -12.98 58.51 34.22
C HIS A 243 -14.29 59.02 33.63
N GLY A 244 -14.69 58.50 32.46
CA GLY A 244 -15.93 58.88 31.79
C GLY A 244 -15.81 60.02 30.78
N ALA A 245 -14.62 60.54 30.51
CA ALA A 245 -14.38 61.34 29.31
C ALA A 245 -14.66 60.49 28.06
N ARG A 246 -15.54 60.96 27.17
CA ARG A 246 -15.94 60.25 25.95
C ARG A 246 -16.01 61.22 24.78
N LEU A 247 -15.47 60.81 23.64
CA LEU A 247 -15.77 61.42 22.36
C LEU A 247 -16.83 60.54 21.69
N ASN A 248 -18.11 60.94 21.82
CA ASN A 248 -19.22 60.18 21.25
C ASN A 248 -19.50 60.68 19.83
N PHE A 249 -19.42 59.77 18.86
CA PHE A 249 -19.88 59.99 17.50
C PHE A 249 -21.14 59.15 17.30
N GLY A 250 -22.25 59.75 16.88
CA GLY A 250 -23.48 58.99 16.73
C GLY A 250 -24.59 59.75 16.01
N ASP A 251 -25.23 59.04 15.10
CA ASP A 251 -26.65 59.09 14.68
C ASP A 251 -26.97 58.11 13.54
N GLY A 252 -25.96 57.47 12.93
CA GLY A 252 -26.14 56.30 12.08
C GLY A 252 -25.32 56.38 10.80
N ASP A 253 -24.77 55.24 10.40
CA ASP A 253 -24.07 54.96 9.14
C ASP A 253 -22.53 54.91 9.25
N TYR A 254 -21.79 56.02 9.37
CA TYR A 254 -20.31 55.96 9.42
C TYR A 254 -19.67 57.08 10.23
N VAL A 255 -18.55 56.77 10.90
CA VAL A 255 -17.65 57.75 11.54
C VAL A 255 -16.27 57.56 10.91
N TYR A 256 -15.77 58.59 10.21
CA TYR A 256 -14.42 58.59 9.66
C TYR A 256 -13.47 59.26 10.64
N ILE A 257 -12.44 58.53 11.04
CA ILE A 257 -11.24 59.08 11.66
C ILE A 257 -10.12 58.73 10.69
N GLU A 258 -9.64 59.71 9.93
CA GLU A 258 -8.62 59.53 8.90
C GLU A 258 -7.64 60.71 8.92
N GLU A 259 -6.41 60.45 8.51
CA GLU A 259 -5.38 61.46 8.23
C GLU A 259 -5.10 61.39 6.74
N ASP A 260 -5.37 62.48 6.02
CA ASP A 260 -5.47 62.49 4.55
C ASP A 260 -4.14 62.79 3.83
N LYS A 261 -3.07 63.09 4.59
CA LYS A 261 -1.84 63.67 4.00
C LYS A 261 -0.53 63.03 4.45
N ASP A 262 -0.48 62.45 5.64
CA ASP A 262 0.67 61.80 6.24
C ASP A 262 0.34 60.39 6.77
N ASP A 263 -0.58 59.71 6.08
CA ASP A 263 -0.79 58.26 5.95
C ASP A 263 -0.80 57.37 7.21
N HIS A 264 -0.78 57.92 8.43
CA HIS A 264 -0.66 57.13 9.65
C HIS A 264 -1.52 57.69 10.80
N LEU A 265 -2.79 57.26 10.85
CA LEU A 265 -3.58 57.38 12.07
C LEU A 265 -2.98 56.54 13.21
N LEU A 266 -2.27 57.19 14.14
CA LEU A 266 -1.72 56.56 15.34
C LEU A 266 -2.69 56.72 16.53
N ILE A 267 -3.29 55.62 16.99
CA ILE A 267 -4.06 55.58 18.23
C ILE A 267 -3.16 55.04 19.34
N HIS A 268 -2.65 55.93 20.20
CA HIS A 268 -1.82 55.53 21.34
C HIS A 268 -2.71 55.27 22.56
N SER A 269 -2.93 53.99 22.88
CA SER A 269 -3.70 53.58 24.06
C SER A 269 -3.04 52.37 24.73
N SER A 270 -3.29 52.18 26.03
CA SER A 270 -2.94 50.93 26.70
C SER A 270 -3.94 49.80 26.40
N ARG A 271 -5.14 50.16 25.94
CA ARG A 271 -6.23 49.26 25.54
C ARG A 271 -7.13 49.96 24.54
N THR A 272 -7.38 49.31 23.40
CA THR A 272 -8.39 49.70 22.42
C THR A 272 -9.36 48.54 22.27
N ASP A 273 -10.64 48.76 22.54
CA ASP A 273 -11.70 47.77 22.31
C ASP A 273 -12.54 48.23 21.11
N ILE A 274 -12.81 47.33 20.16
CA ILE A 274 -13.74 47.55 19.04
C ILE A 274 -14.87 46.52 19.19
N ASP A 275 -16.05 46.99 19.58
CA ASP A 275 -17.24 46.15 19.75
C ASP A 275 -17.93 45.97 18.39
N GLY A 276 -17.46 44.98 17.62
CA GLY A 276 -17.97 44.68 16.28
C GLY A 276 -16.92 44.10 15.32
N HIS A 277 -17.16 44.25 14.02
CA HIS A 277 -16.23 43.80 12.98
C HIS A 277 -15.12 44.83 12.76
N LEU A 278 -13.86 44.40 12.80
CA LEU A 278 -12.71 45.18 12.36
C LEU A 278 -12.23 44.63 11.00
N THR A 279 -12.27 45.47 9.96
CA THR A 279 -11.65 45.18 8.68
C THR A 279 -10.32 45.94 8.58
N VAL A 280 -9.23 45.24 8.25
CA VAL A 280 -7.93 45.85 7.94
C VAL A 280 -7.67 45.68 6.45
N GLY A 281 -7.57 46.80 5.71
CA GLY A 281 -7.52 46.78 4.23
C GLY A 281 -6.16 46.36 3.64
N TYR A 282 -5.10 46.39 4.44
CA TYR A 282 -3.74 45.98 4.07
C TYR A 282 -3.16 45.07 5.17
N ASP A 283 -1.98 45.40 5.69
CA ASP A 283 -1.30 44.59 6.70
C ASP A 283 -1.81 44.89 8.11
N LEU A 284 -2.10 43.83 8.88
CA LEU A 284 -2.28 43.89 10.33
C LEU A 284 -0.97 43.42 11.00
N THR A 285 -0.22 44.34 11.59
CA THR A 285 0.95 43.99 12.42
C THR A 285 0.54 43.93 13.89
N VAL A 286 0.56 42.75 14.49
CA VAL A 286 0.31 42.56 15.93
C VAL A 286 1.65 42.35 16.62
N GLY A 287 1.99 43.22 17.57
CA GLY A 287 3.30 43.20 18.24
C GLY A 287 3.52 42.03 19.21
N TYR A 288 2.46 41.30 19.58
CA TYR A 288 2.49 40.13 20.45
C TYR A 288 1.46 39.09 19.95
N ASP A 289 0.38 38.85 20.70
CA ASP A 289 -0.56 37.76 20.44
C ASP A 289 -1.79 38.24 19.66
N LEU A 290 -2.20 37.48 18.65
CA LEU A 290 -3.50 37.62 17.98
C LEU A 290 -4.39 36.45 18.39
N THR A 291 -5.28 36.69 19.35
CA THR A 291 -6.29 35.71 19.75
C THR A 291 -7.47 35.77 18.78
N VAL A 292 -7.61 34.76 17.91
CA VAL A 292 -8.73 34.65 16.96
C VAL A 292 -9.79 33.71 17.55
N GLY A 293 -10.44 34.17 18.63
CA GLY A 293 -11.39 33.37 19.40
C GLY A 293 -10.78 32.13 20.07
N ASP A 294 -11.63 31.27 20.65
CA ASP A 294 -11.19 30.12 21.47
C ASP A 294 -10.64 28.93 20.65
N ARG A 295 -10.49 29.04 19.32
CA ARG A 295 -10.16 27.89 18.45
C ARG A 295 -8.98 28.07 17.51
N VAL A 296 -8.43 29.28 17.41
CA VAL A 296 -7.19 29.54 16.65
C VAL A 296 -6.31 30.46 17.48
N GLU A 297 -5.15 29.95 17.86
CA GLU A 297 -4.14 30.70 18.60
C GLU A 297 -2.97 31.04 17.69
N MET A 298 -2.63 32.33 17.61
CA MET A 298 -1.46 32.83 16.90
C MET A 298 -0.67 33.75 17.82
N TYR A 299 0.56 33.37 18.17
CA TYR A 299 1.40 34.14 19.08
C TYR A 299 2.90 33.93 18.83
N SER A 300 3.71 34.87 19.32
CA SER A 300 5.17 34.71 19.41
C SER A 300 5.56 34.33 20.83
N TYR A 301 6.40 33.31 20.98
CA TYR A 301 6.87 32.91 22.31
C TYR A 301 8.03 33.79 22.79
N TYR A 302 7.82 34.46 23.92
CA TYR A 302 8.68 35.54 24.44
C TYR A 302 10.16 35.19 24.61
N TYR A 303 10.50 33.93 24.92
CA TYR A 303 11.88 33.56 25.22
C TYR A 303 12.74 33.26 23.99
N ASP A 304 12.12 32.82 22.89
CA ASP A 304 12.84 32.34 21.71
C ASP A 304 12.53 33.12 20.42
N ASP A 305 11.59 34.07 20.47
CA ASP A 305 11.12 34.86 19.31
C ASP A 305 10.67 33.96 18.14
N VAL A 306 9.81 33.00 18.48
CA VAL A 306 9.34 31.94 17.58
C VAL A 306 7.83 32.05 17.39
N GLY A 307 7.40 31.92 16.13
CA GLY A 307 5.99 31.91 15.77
C GLY A 307 5.30 30.58 16.07
N ILE A 308 4.08 30.65 16.58
CA ILE A 308 3.20 29.50 16.84
C ILE A 308 1.84 29.76 16.21
N VAL A 309 1.32 28.74 15.53
CA VAL A 309 -0.08 28.69 15.08
C VAL A 309 -0.69 27.35 15.50
N ASN A 310 -1.71 27.41 16.34
CA ASN A 310 -2.49 26.25 16.77
C ASN A 310 -3.93 26.35 16.26
N THR A 311 -4.54 25.19 16.04
CA THR A 311 -6.00 25.08 15.90
C THR A 311 -6.53 24.13 16.96
N ASP A 312 -7.63 24.48 17.61
CA ASP A 312 -8.22 23.70 18.70
C ASP A 312 -9.59 23.13 18.31
N GLY A 313 -9.83 21.90 18.76
CA GLY A 313 -11.10 21.21 18.61
C GLY A 313 -12.14 21.71 19.62
N PRO A 314 -13.43 21.40 19.41
CA PRO A 314 -14.49 21.71 20.38
C PRO A 314 -14.31 21.04 21.76
N ASN A 315 -13.43 20.04 21.86
CA ASN A 315 -13.03 19.37 23.09
C ASN A 315 -11.98 20.16 23.89
N GLY A 316 -11.48 21.29 23.38
CA GLY A 316 -10.42 22.09 24.01
C GLY A 316 -9.00 21.55 23.82
N ASN A 317 -8.84 20.47 23.05
CA ASN A 317 -7.53 19.93 22.68
C ASN A 317 -7.13 20.43 21.30
N ARG A 318 -5.81 20.56 21.06
CA ARG A 318 -5.27 20.95 19.75
C ARG A 318 -5.59 19.88 18.70
N ASN A 319 -5.96 20.32 17.49
CA ASN A 319 -6.04 19.48 16.29
C ASN A 319 -4.70 19.48 15.53
N CYS A 320 -4.16 20.68 15.30
CA CYS A 320 -2.94 20.90 14.52
C CYS A 320 -2.04 21.95 15.17
N ARG A 321 -0.74 21.85 14.89
CA ARG A 321 0.24 22.83 15.33
C ARG A 321 1.32 23.06 14.28
N LEU A 322 1.62 24.33 14.02
CA LEU A 322 2.73 24.80 13.19
C LEU A 322 3.65 25.64 14.08
N THR A 323 4.90 25.21 14.21
CA THR A 323 5.87 25.82 15.14
C THR A 323 7.31 25.40 14.78
N TYR A 324 8.19 25.38 15.77
CA TYR A 324 9.58 24.90 15.70
C TYR A 324 9.78 23.57 16.46
N LEU A 325 10.85 22.86 16.12
CA LEU A 325 11.29 21.66 16.83
C LEU A 325 11.91 22.06 18.18
N ASN A 326 11.49 21.43 19.29
CA ASN A 326 12.00 21.82 20.61
C ASN A 326 13.55 21.81 20.68
N GLY A 327 14.11 22.86 21.28
CA GLY A 327 15.57 23.09 21.36
C GLY A 327 16.19 23.64 20.07
N TYR A 328 15.43 23.75 18.97
CA TYR A 328 15.91 24.21 17.66
C TYR A 328 14.94 25.25 17.05
N PRO A 329 14.95 26.51 17.53
CA PRO A 329 13.98 27.55 17.15
C PRO A 329 13.97 27.90 15.65
N ASN A 330 15.05 27.57 14.93
CA ASN A 330 15.16 27.80 13.48
C ASN A 330 14.71 26.59 12.62
N ASN A 331 14.17 25.54 13.25
CA ASN A 331 13.79 24.32 12.57
C ASN A 331 12.28 24.13 12.62
N GLY A 332 11.61 24.12 11.47
CA GLY A 332 10.15 23.97 11.41
C GLY A 332 9.65 22.62 11.94
N TYR A 333 8.45 22.64 12.52
CA TYR A 333 7.71 21.50 13.03
C TYR A 333 6.21 21.67 12.74
N VAL A 334 5.60 20.64 12.17
CA VAL A 334 4.16 20.57 11.90
C VAL A 334 3.63 19.24 12.40
N SER A 335 2.51 19.26 13.13
CA SER A 335 1.91 18.05 13.70
C SER A 335 0.40 18.06 13.70
N VAL A 336 -0.18 16.87 13.66
CA VAL A 336 -1.61 16.61 13.88
C VAL A 336 -1.81 15.73 15.11
N GLN A 337 -2.86 16.02 15.87
CA GLN A 337 -3.14 15.41 17.16
C GLN A 337 -4.50 14.70 17.16
N ASP A 338 -4.63 13.69 18.01
CA ASP A 338 -5.90 12.99 18.25
C ASP A 338 -6.83 13.76 19.20
N ALA A 339 -8.03 13.23 19.43
CA ALA A 339 -9.02 13.84 20.31
C ALA A 339 -8.58 13.99 21.78
N ASN A 340 -7.48 13.32 22.20
CA ASN A 340 -6.91 13.42 23.54
C ASN A 340 -5.71 14.38 23.59
N GLY A 341 -5.34 15.03 22.47
CA GLY A 341 -4.17 15.91 22.37
C GLY A 341 -2.85 15.19 22.14
N ASN A 342 -2.85 13.88 21.82
CA ASN A 342 -1.60 13.18 21.52
C ASN A 342 -1.23 13.39 20.06
N THR A 343 0.04 13.68 19.78
CA THR A 343 0.52 13.80 18.40
C THR A 343 0.56 12.43 17.72
N GLN A 344 -0.12 12.30 16.57
CA GLN A 344 -0.21 11.03 15.82
C GLN A 344 0.64 11.04 14.54
N ALA A 345 0.86 12.20 13.94
CA ALA A 345 1.70 12.35 12.76
C ALA A 345 2.29 13.75 12.67
N GLY A 346 3.39 13.89 11.93
CA GLY A 346 4.03 15.18 11.74
C GLY A 346 5.20 15.18 10.77
N MET A 347 5.74 16.37 10.57
CA MET A 347 6.96 16.61 9.81
C MET A 347 7.79 17.69 10.46
N TYR A 348 9.12 17.56 10.37
CA TYR A 348 10.03 18.51 10.99
C TYR A 348 11.43 18.45 10.37
N VAL A 349 12.25 19.46 10.69
CA VAL A 349 13.67 19.50 10.34
C VAL A 349 14.51 19.20 11.57
N THR A 350 15.38 18.21 11.49
CA THR A 350 16.32 17.84 12.56
C THR A 350 17.45 18.86 12.70
N SER A 351 18.16 18.81 13.82
CA SER A 351 19.27 19.74 14.11
C SER A 351 20.43 19.70 13.09
N ASP A 352 20.59 18.60 12.36
CA ASP A 352 21.52 18.44 11.23
C ASP A 352 20.92 18.82 9.87
N GLY A 353 19.72 19.43 9.86
CA GLY A 353 19.08 19.99 8.67
C GLY A 353 18.35 18.96 7.80
N LYS A 354 18.03 17.77 8.30
CA LYS A 354 17.33 16.72 7.55
C LYS A 354 15.82 16.78 7.78
N GLY A 355 15.04 16.68 6.71
CA GLY A 355 13.59 16.58 6.81
C GLY A 355 13.14 15.18 7.25
N ARG A 356 12.14 15.12 8.14
CA ARG A 356 11.48 13.89 8.57
C ARG A 356 9.97 14.02 8.41
N VAL A 357 9.34 12.92 8.00
CA VAL A 357 7.88 12.76 7.97
C VAL A 357 7.54 11.43 8.64
N TRP A 358 6.61 11.44 9.58
CA TRP A 358 6.29 10.29 10.40
C TRP A 358 4.80 10.23 10.74
N GLY A 359 4.38 9.04 11.12
CA GLY A 359 3.01 8.65 11.47
C GLY A 359 2.91 7.12 11.40
N ASP A 360 1.78 6.58 11.84
CA ASP A 360 1.54 5.13 11.85
C ASP A 360 1.61 4.51 10.45
N THR A 361 1.16 5.25 9.42
CA THR A 361 1.23 4.83 8.01
C THR A 361 1.70 5.99 7.12
N LYS A 362 2.45 5.68 6.06
CA LYS A 362 2.96 6.67 5.08
C LYS A 362 2.36 6.38 3.72
N SER A 363 1.14 6.86 3.52
CA SER A 363 0.28 6.44 2.42
C SER A 363 0.20 7.44 1.27
N PHE A 364 0.05 6.91 0.06
CA PHE A 364 -0.40 7.62 -1.14
C PHE A 364 -1.81 7.15 -1.44
N ARG A 365 -2.72 8.08 -1.76
CA ARG A 365 -4.10 7.75 -2.17
C ARG A 365 -4.39 8.26 -3.57
N VAL A 366 -5.25 7.55 -4.26
CA VAL A 366 -5.80 7.94 -5.56
C VAL A 366 -7.26 7.50 -5.62
N ASP A 367 -8.11 8.30 -6.28
CA ASP A 367 -9.49 7.90 -6.56
C ASP A 367 -9.49 6.55 -7.28
N ASN A 368 -10.37 5.63 -6.89
CA ASN A 368 -10.44 4.34 -7.55
C ASN A 368 -11.12 4.50 -8.93
N PRO A 369 -10.41 4.25 -10.05
CA PRO A 369 -10.99 4.41 -11.38
C PRO A 369 -12.11 3.39 -11.69
N ASN A 370 -12.25 2.33 -10.90
CA ASN A 370 -13.26 1.29 -11.09
C ASN A 370 -14.48 1.42 -10.16
N ASP A 371 -14.39 2.23 -9.09
CA ASP A 371 -15.52 2.53 -8.21
C ASP A 371 -15.40 3.95 -7.62
N PRO A 372 -16.21 4.92 -8.08
CA PRO A 372 -16.08 6.32 -7.69
C PRO A 372 -16.38 6.61 -6.21
N ASN A 373 -16.90 5.63 -5.46
CA ASN A 373 -17.14 5.79 -4.02
C ASN A 373 -15.99 5.23 -3.17
N THR A 374 -14.88 4.81 -3.77
CA THR A 374 -13.73 4.27 -3.05
C THR A 374 -12.42 4.94 -3.48
N GLU A 375 -11.44 4.92 -2.59
CA GLU A 375 -10.07 5.33 -2.87
C GLU A 375 -9.15 4.11 -2.80
N ILE A 376 -8.08 4.09 -3.60
CA ILE A 376 -7.01 3.12 -3.47
C ILE A 376 -5.90 3.74 -2.64
N TRP A 377 -5.57 3.11 -1.51
CA TRP A 377 -4.51 3.53 -0.59
C TRP A 377 -3.32 2.58 -0.69
N TYR A 378 -2.17 3.09 -1.09
CA TYR A 378 -0.90 2.38 -1.05
C TYR A 378 -0.03 2.93 0.07
N THR A 379 0.60 2.07 0.87
CA THR A 379 1.58 2.51 1.87
C THR A 379 3.01 2.36 1.34
N SER A 380 3.88 3.26 1.78
CA SER A 380 5.32 3.15 1.53
C SER A 380 5.86 1.86 2.14
N VAL A 381 6.78 1.20 1.42
CA VAL A 381 7.49 0.02 1.95
C VAL A 381 8.51 0.49 2.99
N GLU A 382 8.51 -0.15 4.16
CA GLU A 382 9.43 0.18 5.24
C GLU A 382 10.55 -0.86 5.35
N GLY A 383 11.80 -0.38 5.41
CA GLY A 383 12.98 -1.20 5.57
C GLY A 383 13.93 -0.60 6.62
N PRO A 384 14.92 -1.36 7.09
CA PRO A 384 15.91 -0.88 8.06
C PRO A 384 16.92 0.14 7.47
N GLU A 385 16.71 0.58 6.23
CA GLU A 385 17.61 1.44 5.47
C GLU A 385 16.83 2.41 4.56
N ALA A 386 17.44 3.52 4.18
CA ALA A 386 16.90 4.40 3.14
C ALA A 386 17.28 3.84 1.75
N ALA A 387 16.47 2.92 1.23
CA ALA A 387 16.77 2.23 -0.02
C ALA A 387 16.47 3.10 -1.27
N ALA A 388 17.33 3.01 -2.28
CA ALA A 388 17.02 3.32 -3.66
C ALA A 388 16.86 2.01 -4.43
N TYR A 389 15.86 1.94 -5.32
CA TYR A 389 15.68 0.78 -6.18
C TYR A 389 15.45 1.18 -7.63
N ILE A 390 15.84 0.29 -8.53
CA ILE A 390 15.53 0.37 -9.96
C ILE A 390 15.24 -1.04 -10.47
N ARG A 391 14.28 -1.14 -11.39
CA ARG A 391 13.88 -2.41 -12.01
C ARG A 391 13.57 -2.22 -13.48
N CYS A 392 13.81 -3.25 -14.27
CA CYS A 392 13.47 -3.28 -15.68
C CYS A 392 13.44 -4.74 -16.18
N THR A 393 13.21 -4.89 -17.47
CA THR A 393 13.37 -6.16 -18.20
C THR A 393 14.64 -6.06 -19.04
N ALA A 394 15.43 -7.13 -19.08
CA ALA A 394 16.61 -7.24 -19.92
C ALA A 394 16.58 -8.51 -20.77
N GLN A 395 17.32 -8.51 -21.87
CA GLN A 395 17.44 -9.64 -22.78
C GLN A 395 18.71 -10.43 -22.48
N LEU A 396 18.58 -11.74 -22.26
CA LEU A 396 19.69 -12.67 -22.28
C LEU A 396 20.10 -12.94 -23.74
N VAL A 397 21.40 -12.87 -24.04
CA VAL A 397 21.95 -13.20 -25.36
C VAL A 397 23.09 -14.20 -25.18
N ASP A 398 22.95 -15.37 -25.79
CA ASP A 398 23.91 -16.48 -25.67
C ASP A 398 24.26 -16.79 -24.21
N GLY A 399 23.24 -16.89 -23.36
CA GLY A 399 23.42 -17.21 -21.95
C GLY A 399 23.91 -16.07 -21.06
N ARG A 400 24.11 -14.85 -21.60
CA ARG A 400 24.68 -13.73 -20.84
C ARG A 400 23.98 -12.40 -21.11
N ALA A 401 23.88 -11.57 -20.07
CA ALA A 401 23.43 -10.19 -20.16
C ALA A 401 24.31 -9.26 -19.30
N VAL A 402 24.44 -8.00 -19.72
CA VAL A 402 25.06 -6.93 -18.94
C VAL A 402 24.03 -5.81 -18.79
N ILE A 403 23.73 -5.46 -17.55
CA ILE A 403 22.81 -4.39 -17.19
C ILE A 403 23.64 -3.17 -16.79
N THR A 404 23.38 -2.03 -17.41
CA THR A 404 23.94 -0.73 -17.06
C THR A 404 22.89 0.11 -16.34
N PHE A 405 23.32 0.88 -15.33
CA PHE A 405 22.41 1.75 -14.60
C PHE A 405 22.38 3.16 -15.19
N PRO A 406 21.25 3.87 -15.08
CA PRO A 406 21.16 5.26 -15.48
C PRO A 406 21.86 6.18 -14.46
N ASP A 407 22.39 7.31 -14.95
CA ASP A 407 23.15 8.27 -14.15
C ASP A 407 22.43 8.72 -12.88
N TYR A 408 21.11 8.87 -12.92
CA TYR A 408 20.32 9.29 -11.76
C TYR A 408 20.31 8.25 -10.63
N PHE A 409 20.43 6.96 -10.95
CA PHE A 409 20.51 5.90 -9.95
C PHE A 409 21.93 5.86 -9.36
N LEU A 410 22.94 5.97 -10.21
CA LEU A 410 24.35 6.03 -9.80
C LEU A 410 24.64 7.20 -8.86
N ALA A 411 24.00 8.35 -9.10
CA ALA A 411 24.16 9.56 -8.29
C ALA A 411 23.66 9.44 -6.84
N VAL A 412 22.89 8.38 -6.52
CA VAL A 412 22.30 8.20 -5.19
C VAL A 412 22.56 6.83 -4.59
N ALA A 413 23.20 5.90 -5.31
CA ALA A 413 23.38 4.52 -4.87
C ALA A 413 24.75 4.29 -4.23
N VAL A 414 24.75 3.56 -3.12
CA VAL A 414 25.97 3.02 -2.49
C VAL A 414 26.14 1.56 -2.90
N GLU A 415 27.36 1.20 -3.33
CA GLU A 415 27.66 -0.17 -3.79
C GLU A 415 27.62 -1.19 -2.64
N GLU A 416 28.10 -0.81 -1.46
CA GLU A 416 28.05 -1.64 -0.27
C GLU A 416 26.59 -1.94 0.10
N GLY A 417 26.26 -3.22 0.30
CA GLY A 417 24.89 -3.68 0.55
C GLY A 417 24.02 -3.85 -0.70
N MET A 418 24.52 -3.55 -1.91
CA MET A 418 23.76 -3.73 -3.15
C MET A 418 23.20 -5.16 -3.29
N THR A 419 21.91 -5.28 -3.56
CA THR A 419 21.23 -6.57 -3.79
C THR A 419 20.57 -6.57 -5.17
N VAL A 420 20.66 -7.69 -5.87
CA VAL A 420 20.09 -7.89 -7.20
C VAL A 420 19.20 -9.12 -7.18
N GLN A 421 17.98 -9.00 -7.68
CA GLN A 421 17.06 -10.10 -7.90
C GLN A 421 16.76 -10.21 -9.39
N VAL A 422 16.67 -11.44 -9.90
CA VAL A 422 16.39 -11.73 -11.31
C VAL A 422 15.34 -12.83 -11.43
N THR A 423 14.44 -12.70 -12.41
CA THR A 423 13.38 -13.67 -12.69
C THR A 423 13.35 -13.98 -14.19
N PRO A 424 13.67 -15.21 -14.63
CA PRO A 424 13.60 -15.57 -16.04
C PRO A 424 12.14 -15.58 -16.54
N LEU A 425 11.90 -15.07 -17.74
CA LEU A 425 10.58 -15.10 -18.41
C LEU A 425 10.48 -16.22 -19.45
N SER A 426 11.30 -17.27 -19.30
CA SER A 426 11.27 -18.46 -20.16
C SER A 426 11.24 -19.74 -19.31
N ALA A 427 10.33 -20.64 -19.66
CA ALA A 427 10.25 -21.98 -19.06
C ALA A 427 11.45 -22.86 -19.43
N ASP A 428 12.17 -22.52 -20.51
CA ASP A 428 13.39 -23.23 -20.92
C ASP A 428 14.62 -22.79 -20.11
N SER A 429 14.45 -21.80 -19.22
CA SER A 429 15.53 -21.30 -18.37
C SER A 429 16.12 -22.41 -17.50
N LYS A 430 17.44 -22.51 -17.48
CA LYS A 430 18.16 -23.37 -16.53
C LYS A 430 18.36 -22.71 -15.15
N GLY A 431 17.78 -21.52 -14.95
CA GLY A 431 18.04 -20.62 -13.85
C GLY A 431 19.08 -19.55 -14.19
N LEU A 432 19.01 -18.41 -13.51
CA LEU A 432 19.91 -17.27 -13.71
C LEU A 432 20.75 -17.02 -12.46
N ALA A 433 22.00 -16.60 -12.65
CA ALA A 433 22.90 -16.15 -11.60
C ALA A 433 23.47 -14.76 -11.92
N VAL A 434 23.56 -13.93 -10.88
CA VAL A 434 24.29 -12.67 -10.94
C VAL A 434 25.75 -12.96 -10.62
N THR A 435 26.62 -12.91 -11.63
CA THR A 435 28.04 -13.28 -11.50
C THR A 435 28.96 -12.11 -11.20
N SER A 436 28.50 -10.89 -11.47
CA SER A 436 29.12 -9.66 -10.96
C SER A 436 28.06 -8.59 -10.70
N LYS A 437 28.31 -7.75 -9.70
CA LYS A 437 27.53 -6.55 -9.42
C LYS A 437 28.47 -5.47 -8.87
N SER A 438 28.36 -4.27 -9.42
CA SER A 438 28.98 -3.03 -8.94
C SER A 438 28.17 -1.85 -9.49
N LEU A 439 28.53 -0.62 -9.13
CA LEU A 439 27.93 0.57 -9.73
C LEU A 439 28.26 0.70 -11.23
N ASP A 440 29.29 0.01 -11.74
CA ASP A 440 29.58 -0.05 -13.18
C ASP A 440 28.59 -0.95 -13.95
N GLY A 441 27.83 -1.79 -13.25
CA GLY A 441 26.77 -2.62 -13.82
C GLY A 441 26.67 -4.01 -13.21
N VAL A 442 25.71 -4.79 -13.73
CA VAL A 442 25.41 -6.16 -13.29
C VAL A 442 25.58 -7.11 -14.45
N VAL A 443 26.27 -8.24 -14.22
CA VAL A 443 26.37 -9.33 -15.19
C VAL A 443 25.49 -10.48 -14.73
N VAL A 444 24.58 -10.90 -15.60
CA VAL A 444 23.70 -12.04 -15.40
C VAL A 444 24.07 -13.13 -16.37
N GLN A 445 24.16 -14.37 -15.88
CA GLN A 445 24.45 -15.56 -16.69
C GLN A 445 23.46 -16.67 -16.39
N GLU A 446 23.11 -17.43 -17.42
CA GLU A 446 22.33 -18.65 -17.26
C GLU A 446 23.19 -19.77 -16.67
N LEU A 447 22.59 -20.54 -15.75
CA LEU A 447 23.24 -21.66 -15.10
C LEU A 447 23.51 -22.81 -16.08
N LEU A 448 24.40 -23.72 -15.69
CA LEU A 448 24.71 -24.97 -16.43
C LEU A 448 25.18 -24.71 -17.88
N ASP A 449 25.99 -23.68 -18.07
CA ASP A 449 26.49 -23.23 -19.38
C ASP A 449 25.36 -23.11 -20.42
N GLY A 450 24.20 -22.61 -19.97
CA GLY A 450 23.06 -22.35 -20.83
C GLY A 450 23.36 -21.24 -21.83
N THR A 451 22.84 -21.37 -23.05
CA THR A 451 23.00 -20.41 -24.16
C THR A 451 21.66 -19.74 -24.50
N GLY A 452 20.81 -19.53 -23.48
CA GLY A 452 19.46 -19.02 -23.62
C GLY A 452 19.42 -17.63 -24.27
N ASN A 453 18.34 -17.39 -25.02
CA ASN A 453 18.05 -16.11 -25.67
C ASN A 453 16.61 -15.70 -25.34
N TYR A 454 16.37 -15.23 -24.12
CA TYR A 454 15.05 -14.84 -23.62
C TYR A 454 15.12 -13.64 -22.67
N GLU A 455 13.98 -13.01 -22.44
CA GLU A 455 13.85 -11.88 -21.52
C GLU A 455 13.83 -12.34 -20.05
N PHE A 456 14.31 -11.48 -19.15
CA PHE A 456 14.21 -11.67 -17.72
C PHE A 456 13.98 -10.32 -17.03
N ASP A 457 13.18 -10.34 -15.97
CA ASP A 457 12.98 -9.17 -15.11
C ASP A 457 14.09 -9.10 -14.08
N TRP A 458 14.47 -7.88 -13.72
CA TRP A 458 15.48 -7.64 -12.71
C TRP A 458 15.13 -6.44 -11.83
N GLU A 459 15.55 -6.51 -10.56
CA GLU A 459 15.45 -5.43 -9.58
C GLU A 459 16.77 -5.30 -8.83
N VAL A 460 17.26 -4.07 -8.71
CA VAL A 460 18.44 -3.73 -7.91
C VAL A 460 18.04 -2.80 -6.78
N LYS A 461 18.48 -3.11 -5.56
CA LYS A 461 18.34 -2.26 -4.38
C LYS A 461 19.71 -1.89 -3.85
N CYS A 462 19.88 -0.62 -3.49
CA CYS A 462 21.07 -0.08 -2.86
C CYS A 462 20.66 0.82 -1.69
N ILE A 463 21.58 1.02 -0.74
CA ILE A 463 21.44 2.09 0.24
C ILE A 463 21.62 3.43 -0.46
N ARG A 464 20.87 4.45 -0.06
CA ARG A 464 21.03 5.82 -0.55
C ARG A 464 22.29 6.47 0.01
N GLN A 465 23.02 7.15 -0.86
CA GLN A 465 24.20 7.92 -0.49
C GLN A 465 23.87 8.97 0.58
N GLY A 466 24.68 9.00 1.65
CA GLY A 466 24.48 9.88 2.81
C GLY A 466 23.48 9.36 3.86
N HIS A 467 23.03 8.11 3.73
CA HIS A 467 22.12 7.43 4.65
C HIS A 467 22.60 6.03 5.08
N GLU A 468 23.89 5.76 4.95
CA GLU A 468 24.54 4.47 5.22
C GLU A 468 24.38 4.06 6.70
N ASP A 469 24.46 5.03 7.61
CA ASP A 469 24.40 4.80 9.05
C ASP A 469 22.98 4.94 9.64
N TYR A 470 21.93 4.68 8.85
CA TYR A 470 20.54 4.85 9.29
C TYR A 470 20.21 4.01 10.54
N GLN A 471 19.86 4.68 11.63
CA GLN A 471 19.54 4.03 12.90
C GLN A 471 18.05 3.65 12.95
N VAL A 472 17.76 2.35 12.92
CA VAL A 472 16.39 1.81 13.03
C VAL A 472 15.88 1.91 14.46
N ILE A 473 16.71 1.50 15.43
CA ILE A 473 16.38 1.57 16.85
C ILE A 473 16.98 2.86 17.39
N ARG A 474 16.13 3.63 18.06
CA ARG A 474 16.51 4.87 18.76
C ARG A 474 15.92 4.78 20.16
N PRO A 475 16.46 5.52 21.14
CA PRO A 475 15.77 5.72 22.40
C PRO A 475 14.32 6.14 22.13
N LYS A 476 13.37 5.63 22.92
CA LYS A 476 11.99 6.13 22.87
C LYS A 476 12.09 7.63 23.04
N MET A 477 11.59 8.38 22.06
CA MET A 477 11.67 9.83 22.08
C MET A 477 11.10 10.32 23.40
N ASP A 478 11.92 11.05 24.17
CA ASP A 478 11.41 11.79 25.30
C ASP A 478 10.39 12.75 24.72
N GLU A 479 9.15 12.68 25.20
CA GLU A 479 8.03 13.52 24.73
C GLU A 479 8.44 15.00 24.75
N THR A 480 9.41 15.38 25.58
CA THR A 480 9.95 16.73 25.60
C THR A 480 10.91 17.08 24.44
N SER A 481 11.71 16.17 23.89
CA SER A 481 12.91 16.55 23.09
C SER A 481 12.72 16.78 21.57
N GLU A 482 11.67 16.24 20.95
CA GLU A 482 11.36 16.43 19.52
C GLU A 482 9.85 16.64 19.26
N GLN A 483 9.09 17.04 20.27
CA GLN A 483 7.76 17.63 20.06
C GLN A 483 7.92 19.13 19.78
N GLY A 484 6.94 19.77 19.16
CA GLY A 484 6.84 21.22 19.27
C GLY A 484 6.72 21.57 20.77
N GLN A 485 7.48 22.53 21.29
CA GLN A 485 7.53 22.80 22.73
C GLN A 485 6.12 22.99 23.32
N GLU A 486 5.64 22.08 24.17
CA GLU A 486 4.30 22.18 24.75
C GLU A 486 4.31 23.26 25.84
N ILE A 487 3.52 24.32 25.65
CA ILE A 487 3.34 25.36 26.66
C ILE A 487 2.00 25.08 27.34
N THR A 488 2.06 24.80 28.63
CA THR A 488 0.85 24.71 29.47
C THR A 488 0.41 26.12 29.83
N THR A 489 -0.89 26.34 30.03
CA THR A 489 -1.47 27.66 30.40
C THR A 489 -0.91 28.25 31.70
N ASN A 490 -0.12 27.49 32.47
CA ASN A 490 0.60 27.95 33.66
C ASN A 490 1.92 28.69 33.36
N ASP A 491 2.42 28.60 32.14
CA ASP A 491 3.65 29.31 31.69
C ASP A 491 3.34 30.60 30.91
N LEU A 492 2.05 30.92 30.70
CA LEU A 492 1.64 32.28 30.35
C LEU A 492 1.88 33.13 31.60
N PRO A 493 2.79 34.12 31.57
CA PRO A 493 2.81 35.08 32.65
C PRO A 493 1.43 35.73 32.66
N LEU A 494 0.68 35.60 33.77
CA LEU A 494 -0.31 36.60 34.14
C LEU A 494 0.42 37.93 34.01
N LYS A 495 0.13 38.67 32.94
CA LYS A 495 0.78 39.94 32.65
C LYS A 495 0.49 40.84 33.83
N ASP A 496 1.51 41.08 34.66
CA ASP A 496 1.49 42.20 35.59
C ASP A 496 1.36 43.46 34.73
N PRO A 497 0.23 44.19 34.80
CA PRO A 497 0.00 45.36 33.98
C PRO A 497 0.96 46.53 34.30
N THR A 498 1.89 46.37 35.25
CA THR A 498 2.85 47.41 35.66
C THR A 498 4.29 47.19 35.20
N SER A 499 4.61 46.09 34.51
CA SER A 499 5.95 45.90 33.95
C SER A 499 6.13 46.69 32.65
N GLY A 500 6.91 47.78 32.74
CA GLY A 500 7.17 48.70 31.65
C GLY A 500 7.75 48.01 30.42
N ALA A 501 7.34 48.51 29.25
CA ALA A 501 7.78 48.07 27.94
C ALA A 501 9.30 47.87 27.88
N VAL A 502 9.72 46.62 27.65
CA VAL A 502 11.06 46.33 27.16
C VAL A 502 11.05 46.69 25.68
N ASN A 503 11.79 47.76 25.37
CA ASN A 503 12.03 48.27 24.04
C ASN A 503 12.82 47.21 23.23
N ILE A 504 12.15 46.48 22.36
CA ILE A 504 12.81 45.59 21.39
C ILE A 504 13.17 46.46 20.18
N GLY A 505 14.42 46.91 20.17
CA GLY A 505 14.93 47.89 19.23
C GLY A 505 14.95 47.41 17.78
N THR A 506 14.57 48.34 16.90
CA THR A 506 15.15 48.60 15.56
C THR A 506 15.85 47.43 14.87
N ARG A 507 15.19 46.86 13.86
CA ARG A 507 15.86 46.48 12.61
C ARG A 507 15.25 47.31 11.48
N LEU A 508 16.13 48.09 10.84
CA LEU A 508 15.89 48.89 9.64
C LEU A 508 15.38 48.04 8.47
#